data_AF-A0A7J6SWL7-F1
#
_entry.id   AF-A0A7J6SWL7-F1
#
_cell.length_a   1.000
_cell.length_b   1.000
_cell.length_c   1.000
_cell.angle_alpha   90.00
_cell.angle_beta   90.00
_cell.angle_gamma   90.00
#
_symmetry.space_group_name_H-M   'P 1'
#
loop_
_entity.id
_entity.type
_entity.pdbx_description
1 polymer ?
#
loop_
_entity_poly.entity_id
_entity_poly.type
_entity_poly.pdbx_seq_one_letter_code
_entity_poly.pdbx_strand_id
1 'polypeptide(L)'
;VWKAVQKVQGRLIHELEKKFPKQQVMFVAQRTILDKDFRRRGLKVRPRSRTLTSVHEAMLDDIVGPAEITGKRTHVSTDGRKTLKVILEQTDAHQEDRFAAYSAVYMKLTNKPALFMFEA
;
A
#
# COMPACT_ATOMS: atom_id res chain seq x y z
N VAL A 1 14.93 4.61 9.15
CA VAL A 1 13.73 5.19 9.80
C VAL A 1 12.50 4.32 9.58
N TRP A 2 12.05 4.09 8.33
CA TRP A 2 10.84 3.30 8.06
C TRP A 2 10.81 1.90 8.70
N LYS A 3 11.93 1.14 8.63
CA LYS A 3 12.07 -0.17 9.28
C LYS A 3 11.85 -0.13 10.81
N ALA A 4 12.15 0.99 11.47
CA ALA A 4 11.90 1.13 12.90
C ALA A 4 10.40 1.35 13.17
N VAL A 5 9.72 2.13 12.32
CA VAL A 5 8.27 2.32 12.39
C VAL A 5 7.55 1.00 12.16
N GLN A 6 7.93 0.22 11.14
CA GLN A 6 7.34 -1.09 10.84
C GLN A 6 7.36 -2.04 12.06
N LYS A 7 8.45 -2.06 12.83
CA LYS A 7 8.56 -2.90 14.04
C LYS A 7 7.58 -2.53 15.14
N VAL A 8 7.23 -1.25 15.26
CA VAL A 8 6.35 -0.73 16.33
C VAL A 8 4.96 -0.38 15.79
N GLN A 9 4.71 -0.64 14.51
CA GLN A 9 3.54 -0.17 13.76
C GLN A 9 2.22 -0.59 14.39
N GLY A 10 2.07 -1.88 14.75
CA GLY A 10 0.84 -2.38 15.37
C GLY A 10 0.49 -1.65 16.68
N ARG A 11 1.49 -1.42 17.53
CA ARG A 11 1.30 -0.68 18.80
C ARG A 11 0.98 0.79 18.57
N LEU A 12 1.67 1.44 17.62
CA LEU A 12 1.42 2.84 17.29
C LEU A 12 0.02 3.06 16.71
N ILE A 13 -0.44 2.18 15.82
CA ILE A 13 -1.79 2.26 15.26
C ILE A 13 -2.81 2.17 16.40
N HIS A 14 -2.67 1.17 17.29
CA HIS A 14 -3.60 1.01 18.41
C HIS A 14 -3.62 2.21 19.37
N GLU A 15 -2.46 2.73 19.75
CA GLU A 15 -2.38 3.90 20.65
C GLU A 15 -2.93 5.18 20.00
N LEU A 16 -2.78 5.36 18.69
CA LEU A 16 -3.33 6.49 17.96
C LEU A 16 -4.83 6.37 17.73
N GLU A 17 -5.33 5.19 17.34
CA GLU A 17 -6.77 4.96 17.18
C GLU A 17 -7.52 5.12 18.50
N LYS A 18 -6.89 4.78 19.64
CA LYS A 18 -7.43 5.08 20.97
C LYS A 18 -7.58 6.58 21.23
N LYS A 19 -6.65 7.41 20.73
CA LYS A 19 -6.68 8.88 20.88
C LYS A 19 -7.61 9.57 19.87
N PHE A 20 -7.76 8.98 18.68
CA PHE A 20 -8.60 9.49 17.60
C PHE A 20 -9.76 8.53 17.33
N PRO A 21 -10.79 8.52 18.19
CA PRO A 21 -11.93 7.64 17.99
C PRO A 21 -12.62 7.93 16.66
N LYS A 22 -13.09 6.87 15.98
CA LYS A 22 -13.75 6.89 14.65
C LYS A 22 -12.83 7.20 13.46
N GLN A 23 -11.52 7.36 13.66
CA GLN A 23 -10.57 7.50 12.56
C GLN A 23 -9.70 6.25 12.44
N GLN A 24 -9.56 5.74 11.22
CA GLN A 24 -8.61 4.66 10.92
C GLN A 24 -7.26 5.30 10.61
N VAL A 25 -6.21 4.86 11.31
CA VAL A 25 -4.87 5.44 11.19
C VAL A 25 -3.97 4.50 10.39
N MET A 26 -3.29 5.05 9.39
CA MET A 26 -2.41 4.30 8.49
C MET A 26 -1.10 5.06 8.29
N PHE A 27 0.01 4.33 8.22
CA PHE A 27 1.32 4.93 7.98
C PHE A 27 1.79 4.60 6.58
N VAL A 28 2.25 5.62 5.84
CA VAL A 28 2.83 5.44 4.50
C VAL A 28 4.15 6.17 4.43
N ALA A 29 5.21 5.50 3.97
CA ALA A 29 6.48 6.16 3.74
C ALA A 29 6.43 7.04 2.48
N GLN A 30 6.92 8.27 2.62
CA GLN A 30 7.12 9.18 1.51
C GLN A 30 8.26 8.68 0.61
N ARG A 31 7.91 8.12 -0.55
CA ARG A 31 8.86 7.64 -1.55
C ARG A 31 8.87 8.57 -2.77
N THR A 32 10.03 8.73 -3.38
CA THR A 32 10.18 9.59 -4.57
C THR A 32 10.23 8.75 -5.84
N ILE A 33 9.28 9.02 -6.75
CA ILE A 33 9.25 8.39 -8.07
C ILE A 33 10.09 9.24 -9.03
N LEU A 34 11.07 8.60 -9.69
CA LEU A 34 11.74 9.18 -10.83
C LEU A 34 10.99 8.84 -12.10
N ASP A 35 11.02 9.73 -13.07
CA ASP A 35 10.48 9.57 -14.40
C ASP A 35 11.38 8.66 -15.27
N LYS A 36 10.90 8.32 -16.47
CA LYS A 36 11.71 7.54 -17.44
C LYS A 36 12.83 8.38 -18.05
N ASP A 37 12.69 9.71 -18.08
CA ASP A 37 13.71 10.65 -18.57
C ASP A 37 14.66 11.11 -17.46
N PHE A 38 15.00 10.19 -16.54
CA PHE A 38 15.81 10.43 -15.35
C PHE A 38 17.21 11.02 -15.63
N ARG A 39 17.71 10.88 -16.86
CA ARG A 39 19.01 11.41 -17.29
C ARG A 39 19.09 12.94 -17.16
N ARG A 40 17.96 13.65 -17.29
CA ARG A 40 17.88 15.11 -17.08
C ARG A 40 18.24 15.53 -15.65
N ARG A 41 18.12 14.61 -14.68
CA ARG A 41 18.51 14.84 -13.28
C ARG A 41 19.95 14.45 -12.97
N GLY A 42 20.78 14.21 -13.99
CA GLY A 42 22.20 13.87 -13.83
C GLY A 42 22.47 12.43 -13.36
N LEU A 43 21.46 11.57 -13.33
CA LEU A 43 21.63 10.17 -12.94
C LEU A 43 22.01 9.31 -14.15
N LYS A 44 23.11 8.55 -14.02
CA LYS A 44 23.57 7.59 -15.06
C LYS A 44 22.63 6.39 -15.18
N VAL A 45 22.11 5.91 -14.06
CA VAL A 45 21.19 4.75 -13.97
C VAL A 45 20.03 5.08 -13.03
N ARG A 46 18.81 4.70 -13.40
CA ARG A 46 17.63 4.82 -12.53
C ARG A 46 17.62 3.71 -11.47
N PRO A 47 17.65 4.04 -10.17
CA PRO A 47 17.49 3.04 -9.12
C PRO A 47 16.13 2.35 -9.20
N ARG A 48 16.09 1.02 -9.03
CA ARG A 48 14.84 0.23 -9.05
C ARG A 48 13.86 0.69 -7.97
N SER A 49 14.35 1.06 -6.79
CA SER A 49 13.56 1.59 -5.67
C SER A 49 12.81 2.90 -5.97
N ARG A 50 13.22 3.63 -7.01
CA ARG A 50 12.58 4.89 -7.45
C ARG A 50 11.77 4.71 -8.75
N THR A 51 11.43 3.47 -9.08
CA THR A 51 10.55 3.15 -10.21
C THR A 51 9.09 3.23 -9.79
N LEU A 52 8.21 3.64 -10.71
CA LEU A 52 6.76 3.75 -10.45
C LEU A 52 6.19 2.44 -9.87
N THR A 53 6.51 1.31 -10.48
CA THR A 53 6.01 0.00 -10.07
C THR A 53 6.51 -0.39 -8.67
N SER A 54 7.82 -0.29 -8.42
CA SER A 54 8.40 -0.61 -7.11
C SER A 54 7.87 0.30 -5.99
N VAL A 55 7.65 1.59 -6.29
CA VAL A 55 7.08 2.51 -5.31
C VAL A 55 5.61 2.19 -5.04
N HIS A 56 4.82 1.84 -6.06
CA HIS A 56 3.42 1.45 -5.88
C HIS A 56 3.29 0.14 -5.09
N GLU A 57 4.15 -0.85 -5.35
CA GLU A 57 4.20 -2.09 -4.57
C GLU A 57 4.52 -1.79 -3.10
N ALA A 58 5.57 -1.02 -2.84
CA ALA A 58 5.96 -0.70 -1.48
C ALA A 58 4.94 0.21 -0.74
N MET A 59 4.19 1.05 -1.46
CA MET A 59 3.08 1.80 -0.86
C MET A 59 1.90 0.89 -0.50
N LEU A 60 1.65 -0.14 -1.30
CA LEU A 60 0.58 -1.10 -1.02
C LEU A 60 0.91 -1.92 0.24
N ASP A 61 2.17 -2.35 0.39
CA ASP A 61 2.67 -3.02 1.60
C ASP A 61 2.54 -2.11 2.85
N ASP A 62 2.86 -0.82 2.73
CA ASP A 62 2.74 0.12 3.84
C ASP A 62 1.30 0.36 4.29
N ILE A 63 0.37 0.47 3.34
CA ILE A 63 -1.07 0.65 3.60
C ILE A 63 -1.62 -0.55 4.38
N VAL A 64 -1.23 -1.76 4.00
CA VAL A 64 -1.77 -2.98 4.62
C VAL A 64 -1.14 -3.29 5.98
N GLY A 65 0.09 -2.83 6.24
CA GLY A 65 0.81 -3.10 7.50
C GLY A 65 -0.05 -2.81 8.74
N PRO A 66 -0.20 -3.76 9.68
CA PRO A 66 0.73 -4.84 10.02
C PRO A 66 0.58 -6.17 9.28
N ALA A 67 -0.48 -6.37 8.50
CA ALA A 67 -0.72 -7.65 7.83
C ALA A 67 0.20 -7.81 6.61
N GLU A 68 0.48 -9.06 6.26
CA GLU A 68 1.29 -9.41 5.09
C GLU A 68 0.41 -9.76 3.89
N ILE A 69 0.95 -9.51 2.69
CA ILE A 69 0.24 -9.75 1.43
C ILE A 69 0.71 -11.09 0.89
N THR A 70 -0.17 -12.09 0.96
CA THR A 70 0.09 -13.43 0.44
C THR A 70 0.13 -13.44 -1.09
N GLY A 71 -0.72 -12.63 -1.74
CA GLY A 71 -0.88 -12.69 -3.18
C GLY A 71 -1.37 -11.41 -3.83
N LYS A 72 -1.03 -11.24 -5.11
CA LYS A 72 -1.50 -10.13 -5.95
C LYS A 72 -1.94 -10.68 -7.31
N ARG A 73 -3.16 -10.36 -7.73
CA ARG A 73 -3.70 -10.73 -9.04
C ARG A 73 -4.22 -9.48 -9.72
N THR A 74 -3.89 -9.28 -10.99
CA THR A 74 -4.49 -8.19 -11.77
C THR A 74 -5.66 -8.75 -12.56
N HIS A 75 -6.87 -8.32 -12.22
CA HIS A 75 -8.05 -8.62 -13.01
C HIS A 75 -8.16 -7.61 -14.15
N VAL A 76 -8.24 -8.10 -15.37
CA VAL A 76 -8.47 -7.29 -16.57
C VAL A 76 -9.88 -7.56 -17.04
N SER A 77 -10.74 -6.54 -17.00
CA SER A 77 -12.11 -6.62 -17.52
C SER A 77 -12.10 -6.66 -19.05
N THR A 78 -13.20 -7.11 -19.65
CA THR A 78 -13.44 -7.06 -21.11
C THR A 78 -13.29 -5.65 -21.66
N ASP A 79 -13.60 -4.64 -20.85
CA ASP A 79 -13.46 -3.21 -21.19
C ASP A 79 -12.00 -2.71 -21.12
N GLY A 80 -11.04 -3.59 -20.81
CA GLY A 80 -9.62 -3.27 -20.65
C GLY A 80 -9.25 -2.63 -19.31
N ARG A 81 -10.23 -2.32 -18.45
CA ARG A 81 -10.01 -1.80 -17.09
C ARG A 81 -9.26 -2.84 -16.24
N LYS A 82 -8.21 -2.38 -15.55
CA LYS A 82 -7.36 -3.21 -14.69
C LYS A 82 -7.64 -2.91 -13.22
N THR A 83 -8.02 -3.92 -12.47
CA THR A 83 -8.25 -3.84 -11.02
C THR A 83 -7.32 -4.80 -10.31
N LEU A 84 -6.59 -4.31 -9.32
CA LEU A 84 -5.64 -5.13 -8.57
C LEU A 84 -6.37 -5.81 -7.40
N LYS A 85 -6.44 -7.14 -7.41
CA LYS A 85 -6.94 -7.95 -6.30
C LYS A 85 -5.75 -8.32 -5.40
N VAL A 86 -5.77 -7.84 -4.18
CA VAL A 86 -4.76 -8.08 -3.15
C VAL A 86 -5.33 -9.12 -2.18
N ILE A 87 -4.59 -10.22 -2.03
CA ILE A 87 -4.92 -11.30 -1.11
C ILE A 87 -4.09 -11.09 0.13
N LEU A 88 -4.77 -10.99 1.27
CA LEU A 88 -4.16 -10.78 2.58
C LEU A 88 -4.23 -12.06 3.41
N GLU A 89 -3.26 -12.25 4.27
CA GLU A 89 -3.37 -13.20 5.37
C GLU A 89 -4.32 -12.64 6.43
N GLN A 90 -5.18 -13.50 6.97
CA GLN A 90 -6.07 -13.12 8.06
C GLN A 90 -5.29 -13.13 9.38
N THR A 91 -4.77 -11.98 9.78
CA THR A 91 -4.09 -11.83 11.07
C THR A 91 -5.08 -11.47 12.20
N ASP A 92 -6.00 -10.54 11.92
CA ASP A 92 -6.99 -10.04 12.88
C ASP A 92 -8.41 -10.16 12.34
N ALA A 93 -9.37 -10.49 13.21
CA ALA A 93 -10.79 -10.63 12.83
C ALA A 93 -11.42 -9.31 12.34
N HIS A 94 -10.93 -8.16 12.80
CA HIS A 94 -11.49 -6.83 12.48
C HIS A 94 -10.81 -6.15 11.29
N GLN A 95 -9.91 -6.85 10.59
CA GLN A 95 -9.16 -6.25 9.49
C GLN A 95 -10.02 -5.99 8.25
N GLU A 96 -11.12 -6.74 8.07
CA GLU A 96 -12.07 -6.55 6.96
C GLU A 96 -12.70 -5.15 6.97
N ASP A 97 -12.96 -4.60 8.15
CA ASP A 97 -13.57 -3.27 8.34
C ASP A 97 -12.68 -2.15 7.76
N ARG A 98 -11.40 -2.43 7.52
CA ARG A 98 -10.43 -1.47 6.97
C ARG A 98 -10.28 -1.56 5.44
N PHE A 99 -10.80 -2.59 4.78
CA PHE A 99 -10.60 -2.81 3.34
C PHE A 99 -11.11 -1.65 2.48
N ALA A 100 -12.24 -1.05 2.87
CA ALA A 100 -12.79 0.11 2.18
C ALA A 100 -11.83 1.32 2.23
N ALA A 101 -11.21 1.56 3.40
CA ALA A 101 -10.21 2.62 3.54
C ALA A 101 -8.93 2.32 2.77
N TYR A 102 -8.46 1.06 2.79
CA TYR A 102 -7.27 0.65 2.05
C TYR A 102 -7.43 0.93 0.54
N SER A 103 -8.61 0.59 0.00
CA SER A 103 -8.95 0.86 -1.40
C SER A 103 -9.00 2.35 -1.69
N ALA A 104 -9.65 3.14 -0.83
CA ALA A 104 -9.76 4.59 -0.99
C ALA A 104 -8.39 5.29 -0.95
N VAL A 105 -7.53 4.93 0.00
CA VAL A 105 -6.18 5.49 0.15
C VAL A 105 -5.31 5.13 -1.05
N TYR A 106 -5.30 3.85 -1.45
CA TYR A 106 -4.51 3.42 -2.60
C TYR A 106 -4.97 4.10 -3.89
N MET A 107 -6.30 4.23 -4.09
CA MET A 107 -6.86 4.96 -5.24
C MET A 107 -6.45 6.44 -5.20
N LYS A 108 -6.49 7.09 -4.04
CA LYS A 108 -6.12 8.52 -3.91
C LYS A 108 -4.63 8.77 -4.17
N LEU A 109 -3.75 7.88 -3.73
CA LEU A 109 -2.30 8.02 -3.88
C LEU A 109 -1.80 7.63 -5.27
N THR A 110 -2.42 6.62 -5.89
CA THR A 110 -1.89 6.00 -7.12
C THR A 110 -2.77 6.16 -8.35
N ASN A 111 -4.01 6.60 -8.19
CA ASN A 111 -5.05 6.62 -9.22
C ASN A 111 -5.30 5.24 -9.86
N LYS A 112 -5.07 4.16 -9.12
CA LYS A 112 -5.34 2.78 -9.56
C LYS A 112 -6.32 2.10 -8.60
N PRO A 113 -7.34 1.39 -9.10
CA PRO A 113 -8.26 0.67 -8.24
C PRO A 113 -7.62 -0.60 -7.68
N ALA A 114 -7.78 -0.80 -6.38
CA ALA A 114 -7.41 -2.03 -5.68
C ALA A 114 -8.58 -2.56 -4.86
N LEU A 115 -8.73 -3.87 -4.84
CA LEU A 115 -9.70 -4.63 -4.05
C LEU A 115 -8.92 -5.56 -3.12
N PHE A 116 -9.27 -5.55 -1.84
CA PHE A 116 -8.66 -6.40 -0.82
C PHE A 116 -9.60 -7.55 -0.50
N MET A 117 -9.05 -8.73 -0.28
CA MET A 117 -9.76 -9.94 0.08
C MET A 117 -8.86 -10.84 0.92
N PHE A 118 -9.44 -11.72 1.71
CA PHE A 118 -8.70 -12.81 2.32
C PHE A 118 -8.52 -13.97 1.34
N GLU A 119 -7.54 -14.82 1.66
CA GLU A 119 -7.45 -16.13 1.04
C GLU A 119 -8.67 -16.95 1.45
N ALA A 120 -9.33 -17.55 0.47
CA ALA A 120 -10.51 -18.39 0.67
C ALA A 120 -10.12 -19.83 0.96
#